data_AF-A0A7W1B9F1-F1
#
_entry.id   AF-A0A7W1B9F1-F1
#
_cell.length_a   1.000
_cell.length_b   1.000
_cell.length_c   1.000
_cell.angle_alpha   90.00
_cell.angle_beta   90.00
_cell.angle_gamma   90.00
#
_symmetry.space_group_name_H-M   'P 1'
#
loop_
_entity.id
_entity.type
_entity.pdbx_description
1 polymer ?
#
loop_
_entity_poly.entity_id
_entity_poly.type
_entity_poly.pdbx_seq_one_letter_code
_entity_poly.pdbx_strand_id
1 'polypeptide(L)'
;MKKCLSLASLIVLAATGAADADVPSWCKVDGARKIDASGLSELYTETKVRDAVVTLVAATCYPSAEAQGQAKQIETTRQAWSKKLEMTDADWSDAVTWAVSTPSSAPIPSNKLAWSAWTAVDQYGGLRASTIDPAYDPAYLADALGARLTEAGRLGFLATCIERPTNNDAGARFAMCASDIAAFDRKKLATELRADTTHTGAERMLVRLAGYDLVAELTAHAATVKALVAKDAAYGTMFTVAETARKAWAADPALIALVDKLDDARITGSRKASDGCATSSFAAWRSSVGAIPAKRFASLVGQEWFKQFGLAMDIVLGQPNSYLAALAVNQCGVATGKRDYLDKMLGTSLQYWPGFRGPRTAAHTALVSAGITLDDRTATLEFPRVNRAWTQGNSSSGGGVTGAVAKVTVTGDIATIEFAKAKVTQTVCDKGHYTNRVIQLRQDGAVVYEYVCTKERTETILVAPSAPLKVNARYAVGVTPGMVVTTAEDVIKFVHGKGKSALPLMVAGAGVK
;
A
#
# COMPACT_ATOMS: atom_id res chain seq x y z
N MET A 1 93.78 36.35 20.29
CA MET A 1 93.66 35.55 19.05
C MET A 1 92.19 35.20 18.82
N LYS A 2 91.78 35.07 17.54
CA LYS A 2 90.43 34.77 16.99
C LYS A 2 89.61 36.03 16.68
N LYS A 3 89.77 36.67 15.50
CA LYS A 3 89.34 36.36 14.12
C LYS A 3 87.81 36.38 13.90
N CYS A 4 87.43 37.33 13.04
CA CYS A 4 86.17 37.56 12.35
C CYS A 4 85.57 36.31 11.69
N LEU A 5 84.25 36.29 11.51
CA LEU A 5 83.65 35.99 10.21
C LEU A 5 82.26 36.64 10.08
N SER A 6 82.09 37.35 8.96
CA SER A 6 80.88 38.02 8.50
C SER A 6 79.94 37.00 7.83
N LEU A 7 78.64 37.04 8.11
CA LEU A 7 77.63 36.22 7.43
C LEU A 7 76.71 37.13 6.61
N ALA A 8 76.88 37.10 5.29
CA ALA A 8 76.05 37.79 4.32
C ALA A 8 74.70 37.05 4.16
N SER A 9 73.60 37.79 4.29
CA SER A 9 72.25 37.30 4.01
C SER A 9 71.99 37.32 2.51
N LEU A 10 71.75 36.13 1.94
CA LEU A 10 71.33 35.93 0.56
C LEU A 10 69.78 36.03 0.51
N ILE A 11 69.25 37.10 -0.07
CA ILE A 11 67.82 37.22 -0.37
C ILE A 11 67.56 36.47 -1.69
N VAL A 12 66.92 35.31 -1.60
CA VAL A 12 66.40 34.58 -2.77
C VAL A 12 65.01 35.15 -3.08
N LEU A 13 64.88 35.87 -4.20
CA LEU A 13 63.60 36.17 -4.81
C LEU A 13 63.02 34.85 -5.36
N ALA A 14 62.15 34.20 -4.59
CA ALA A 14 61.30 33.15 -5.12
C ALA A 14 60.23 33.78 -6.01
N ALA A 15 60.28 33.50 -7.31
CA ALA A 15 59.16 33.74 -8.20
C ALA A 15 57.96 32.94 -7.67
N THR A 16 56.94 33.63 -7.17
CA THR A 16 55.65 33.03 -6.85
C THR A 16 54.98 32.64 -8.16
N GLY A 17 55.33 31.47 -8.70
CA GLY A 17 54.44 30.78 -9.62
C GLY A 17 53.11 30.63 -8.89
N ALA A 18 52.02 31.11 -9.50
CA ALA A 18 50.68 30.84 -9.00
C ALA A 18 50.57 29.31 -8.90
N ALA A 19 50.56 28.79 -7.68
CA ALA A 19 50.21 27.41 -7.45
C ALA A 19 48.77 27.29 -7.93
N ASP A 20 48.55 26.61 -9.07
CA ASP A 20 47.22 26.18 -9.47
C ASP A 20 46.61 25.50 -8.26
N ALA A 21 45.49 26.04 -7.77
CA ALA A 21 44.80 25.45 -6.63
C ALA A 21 44.46 24.01 -7.01
N ASP A 22 45.07 23.05 -6.32
CA ASP A 22 44.88 21.63 -6.60
C ASP A 22 43.38 21.33 -6.56
N VAL A 23 42.87 20.81 -7.68
CA VAL A 23 41.46 20.46 -7.81
C VAL A 23 41.10 19.44 -6.72
N PRO A 24 39.94 19.57 -6.04
CA PRO A 24 39.57 18.64 -4.98
C PRO A 24 39.61 17.17 -5.40
N SER A 25 39.99 16.29 -4.49
CA SER A 25 40.17 14.86 -4.79
C SER A 25 38.89 14.19 -5.30
N TRP A 26 37.71 14.66 -4.86
CA TRP A 26 36.41 14.17 -5.29
C TRP A 26 36.03 14.54 -6.74
N CYS A 27 36.80 15.39 -7.42
CA CYS A 27 36.62 15.69 -8.85
C CYS A 27 37.15 14.57 -9.78
N LYS A 28 37.96 13.65 -9.26
CA LYS A 28 38.55 12.55 -10.04
C LYS A 28 37.59 11.37 -10.11
N VAL A 29 36.46 11.55 -10.79
CA VAL A 29 35.51 10.46 -11.09
C VAL A 29 35.84 9.87 -12.45
N ASP A 30 36.07 8.57 -12.51
CA ASP A 30 36.41 7.86 -13.74
C ASP A 30 35.31 8.01 -14.80
N GLY A 31 35.71 8.38 -16.02
CA GLY A 31 34.78 8.59 -17.15
C GLY A 31 34.01 9.91 -17.14
N ALA A 32 34.31 10.83 -16.21
CA ALA A 32 33.71 12.15 -16.18
C ALA A 32 34.01 12.95 -17.46
N ARG A 33 32.96 13.32 -18.22
CA ARG A 33 33.09 14.28 -19.32
C ARG A 33 33.29 15.67 -18.74
N LYS A 34 34.07 16.50 -19.43
CA LYS A 34 34.16 17.93 -19.09
C LYS A 34 32.77 18.53 -19.17
N ILE A 35 32.33 19.12 -18.07
CA ILE A 35 31.11 19.92 -17.99
C ILE A 35 31.56 21.37 -18.19
N ASP A 36 30.90 22.08 -19.10
CA ASP A 36 31.18 23.49 -19.31
C ASP A 36 30.66 24.31 -18.13
N ALA A 37 31.42 25.32 -17.71
CA ALA A 37 31.04 26.24 -16.64
C ALA A 37 30.17 27.39 -17.18
N SER A 38 29.37 27.14 -18.22
CA SER A 38 28.35 28.08 -18.67
C SER A 38 27.38 28.36 -17.51
N GLY A 39 27.16 29.64 -17.21
CA GLY A 39 26.35 30.08 -16.07
C GLY A 39 27.13 30.48 -14.81
N LEU A 40 28.47 30.54 -14.84
CA LEU A 40 29.26 31.02 -13.69
C LEU A 40 28.82 32.42 -13.20
N SER A 41 28.45 33.31 -14.11
CA SER A 41 27.93 34.64 -13.77
C SER A 41 26.59 34.61 -13.01
N GLU A 42 25.80 33.55 -13.21
CA GLU A 42 24.46 33.39 -12.61
C GLU A 42 24.49 32.55 -11.34
N LEU A 43 25.56 31.79 -11.11
CA LEU A 43 25.73 30.86 -9.98
C LEU A 43 25.42 31.50 -8.62
N TYR A 44 25.80 32.75 -8.42
CA TYR A 44 25.64 33.45 -7.14
C TYR A 44 24.21 33.91 -6.86
N THR A 45 23.38 33.96 -7.89
CA THR A 45 21.95 34.29 -7.82
C THR A 45 21.05 33.09 -8.10
N GLU A 46 21.63 31.94 -8.45
CA GLU A 46 20.89 30.76 -8.82
C GLU A 46 20.03 30.26 -7.66
N THR A 47 18.77 29.99 -7.97
CA THR A 47 17.76 29.49 -7.03
C THR A 47 17.41 28.03 -7.31
N LYS A 48 17.64 27.56 -8.53
CA LYS A 48 17.45 26.18 -8.95
C LYS A 48 18.64 25.34 -8.51
N VAL A 49 18.38 24.45 -7.55
CA VAL A 49 19.40 23.58 -6.97
C VAL A 49 20.16 22.76 -8.02
N ARG A 50 19.46 22.29 -9.06
CA ARG A 50 20.05 21.45 -10.11
C ARG A 50 21.13 22.21 -10.89
N ASP A 51 20.78 23.40 -11.36
CA ASP A 51 21.67 24.25 -12.15
C ASP A 51 22.87 24.70 -11.30
N ALA A 52 22.61 25.11 -10.05
CA ALA A 52 23.67 25.47 -9.10
C ALA A 52 24.68 24.34 -8.85
N VAL A 53 24.22 23.09 -8.67
CA VAL A 53 25.09 21.94 -8.46
C VAL A 53 25.94 21.65 -9.70
N VAL A 54 25.34 21.64 -10.90
CA VAL A 54 26.08 21.42 -12.15
C VAL A 54 27.14 22.49 -12.34
N THR A 55 26.78 23.77 -12.19
CA THR A 55 27.73 24.89 -12.36
C THR A 55 28.84 24.86 -11.31
N LEU A 56 28.54 24.50 -10.05
CA LEU A 56 29.57 24.35 -9.00
C LEU A 56 30.54 23.21 -9.31
N VAL A 57 30.04 22.06 -9.78
CA VAL A 57 30.89 20.95 -10.21
C VAL A 57 31.77 21.38 -11.38
N ALA A 58 31.21 22.01 -12.40
CA ALA A 58 31.97 22.49 -13.57
C ALA A 58 33.06 23.49 -13.17
N ALA A 59 32.69 24.51 -12.40
CA ALA A 59 33.60 25.57 -11.98
C ALA A 59 34.70 25.10 -11.01
N THR A 60 34.44 24.06 -10.21
CA THR A 60 35.41 23.53 -9.24
C THR A 60 36.31 22.45 -9.84
N CYS A 61 35.74 21.52 -10.63
CA CYS A 61 36.46 20.38 -11.16
C CYS A 61 37.12 20.64 -12.52
N TYR A 62 36.61 21.62 -13.28
CA TYR A 62 37.12 22.01 -14.60
C TYR A 62 37.21 23.54 -14.71
N PRO A 63 37.97 24.21 -13.83
CA PRO A 63 37.95 25.66 -13.72
C PRO A 63 38.43 26.32 -15.03
N SER A 64 37.60 27.22 -15.58
CA SER A 64 38.02 28.17 -16.60
C SER A 64 38.91 29.27 -15.98
N ALA A 65 39.58 30.08 -16.80
CA ALA A 65 40.36 31.23 -16.30
C ALA A 65 39.50 32.20 -15.46
N GLU A 66 38.22 32.37 -15.83
CA GLU A 66 37.27 33.16 -15.06
C GLU A 66 36.96 32.51 -13.70
N ALA A 67 36.72 31.20 -13.68
CA ALA A 67 36.47 30.45 -12.44
C ALA A 67 37.69 30.49 -11.50
N GLN A 68 38.92 30.39 -12.04
CA GLN A 68 40.16 30.53 -11.26
C GLN A 68 40.23 31.91 -10.57
N GLY A 69 39.83 32.97 -11.29
CA GLY A 69 39.75 34.33 -10.73
C GLY A 69 38.71 34.50 -9.61
N GLN A 70 37.74 33.59 -9.52
CA GLN A 70 36.64 33.63 -8.55
C GLN A 70 36.66 32.46 -7.54
N ALA A 71 37.78 31.72 -7.44
CA ALA A 71 37.86 30.47 -6.66
C ALA A 71 37.34 30.58 -5.21
N LYS A 72 37.65 31.69 -4.51
CA LYS A 72 37.17 31.93 -3.13
C LYS A 72 35.65 32.08 -3.06
N GLN A 73 35.06 32.74 -4.05
CA GLN A 73 33.61 32.96 -4.13
C GLN A 73 32.88 31.66 -4.50
N ILE A 74 33.45 30.88 -5.42
CA ILE A 74 32.97 29.54 -5.77
C ILE A 74 32.98 28.63 -4.53
N GLU A 75 34.08 28.58 -3.79
CA GLU A 75 34.17 27.75 -2.56
C GLU A 75 33.17 28.20 -1.50
N THR A 76 33.02 29.52 -1.29
CA THR A 76 32.00 30.05 -0.36
C THR A 76 30.59 29.63 -0.78
N THR A 77 30.30 29.67 -2.08
CA THR A 77 29.00 29.27 -2.64
C THR A 77 28.79 27.77 -2.51
N ARG A 78 29.84 26.96 -2.75
CA ARG A 78 29.84 25.51 -2.55
C ARG A 78 29.54 25.14 -1.10
N GLN A 79 30.15 25.82 -0.12
CA GLN A 79 29.89 25.60 1.30
C GLN A 79 28.44 25.98 1.67
N ALA A 80 27.93 27.09 1.14
CA ALA A 80 26.54 27.50 1.35
C ALA A 80 25.55 26.45 0.81
N TRP A 81 25.78 25.93 -0.40
CA TRP A 81 24.96 24.86 -0.98
C TRP A 81 25.14 23.53 -0.25
N SER A 82 26.35 23.20 0.20
CA SER A 82 26.63 22.02 1.01
C SER A 82 25.77 22.02 2.27
N LYS A 83 25.72 23.15 3.00
CA LYS A 83 24.84 23.31 4.15
C LYS A 83 23.37 23.20 3.77
N LYS A 84 22.94 23.85 2.68
CA LYS A 84 21.54 23.78 2.21
C LYS A 84 21.11 22.37 1.85
N LEU A 85 22.02 21.53 1.36
CA LEU A 85 21.78 20.17 0.89
C LEU A 85 22.19 19.08 1.90
N GLU A 86 22.60 19.47 3.11
CA GLU A 86 23.11 18.56 4.15
C GLU A 86 24.29 17.70 3.65
N MET A 87 25.17 18.29 2.84
CA MET A 87 26.36 17.66 2.26
C MET A 87 27.61 17.92 3.11
N THR A 88 28.44 16.90 3.19
CA THR A 88 29.85 16.96 3.59
C THR A 88 30.74 17.02 2.36
N ASP A 89 32.04 17.23 2.54
CA ASP A 89 32.98 17.30 1.41
C ASP A 89 33.01 15.99 0.60
N ALA A 90 32.90 14.84 1.27
CA ALA A 90 32.88 13.52 0.62
C ALA A 90 31.70 13.33 -0.34
N ASP A 91 30.55 13.95 -0.04
CA ASP A 91 29.34 13.83 -0.85
C ASP A 91 29.45 14.56 -2.21
N TRP A 92 30.44 15.44 -2.39
CA TRP A 92 30.62 16.11 -3.68
C TRP A 92 31.04 15.15 -4.79
N SER A 93 31.59 13.99 -4.45
CA SER A 93 31.81 12.90 -5.42
C SER A 93 30.50 12.40 -6.05
N ASP A 94 29.42 12.34 -5.27
CA ASP A 94 28.08 12.00 -5.75
C ASP A 94 27.54 13.10 -6.68
N ALA A 95 27.76 14.37 -6.32
CA ALA A 95 27.38 15.51 -7.15
C ALA A 95 28.11 15.54 -8.49
N VAL A 96 29.40 15.21 -8.52
CA VAL A 96 30.17 15.07 -9.78
C VAL A 96 29.58 13.95 -10.63
N THR A 97 29.34 12.78 -10.05
CA THR A 97 28.76 11.63 -10.77
C THR A 97 27.39 11.97 -11.36
N TRP A 98 26.56 12.68 -10.59
CA TRP A 98 25.25 13.15 -11.03
C TRP A 98 25.33 14.18 -12.15
N ALA A 99 26.19 15.19 -12.02
CA ALA A 99 26.30 16.25 -13.02
C ALA A 99 26.79 15.73 -14.38
N VAL A 100 27.57 14.64 -14.40
CA VAL A 100 28.04 14.00 -15.64
C VAL A 100 26.98 13.11 -16.28
N SER A 101 26.20 12.36 -15.48
CA SER A 101 25.30 11.31 -15.97
C SER A 101 23.83 11.74 -16.05
N THR A 102 23.44 12.73 -15.24
CA THR A 102 22.09 13.32 -15.11
C THR A 102 20.96 12.30 -15.30
N PRO A 103 20.84 11.29 -14.41
CA PRO A 103 19.79 10.29 -14.55
C PRO A 103 18.41 10.95 -14.61
N SER A 104 17.60 10.57 -15.60
CA SER A 104 16.28 11.15 -15.83
C SER A 104 15.20 10.65 -14.88
N SER A 105 15.47 9.57 -14.14
CA SER A 105 14.51 8.92 -13.25
C SER A 105 15.20 8.38 -12.00
N ALA A 106 14.43 8.26 -10.91
CA ALA A 106 14.85 7.53 -9.73
C ALA A 106 15.14 6.06 -10.09
N PRO A 107 16.11 5.41 -9.42
CA PRO A 107 16.31 3.98 -9.57
C PRO A 107 15.06 3.24 -9.13
N ILE A 108 14.61 2.26 -9.91
CA ILE A 108 13.45 1.45 -9.57
C ILE A 108 13.99 0.10 -9.09
N PRO A 109 13.70 -0.34 -7.85
CA PRO A 109 14.15 -1.63 -7.38
C PRO A 109 13.60 -2.73 -8.29
N SER A 110 14.37 -3.82 -8.44
CA SER A 110 13.90 -5.01 -9.16
C SER A 110 12.55 -5.46 -8.61
N ASN A 111 11.60 -5.75 -9.50
CA ASN A 111 10.27 -6.25 -9.11
C ASN A 111 10.29 -7.64 -8.48
N LYS A 112 11.47 -8.26 -8.34
CA LYS A 112 11.71 -9.52 -7.61
C LYS A 112 12.52 -9.34 -6.33
N LEU A 113 12.93 -8.11 -6.01
CA LEU A 113 13.62 -7.81 -4.76
C LEU A 113 12.59 -7.71 -3.63
N ALA A 114 12.75 -8.55 -2.61
CA ALA A 114 11.92 -8.50 -1.42
C ALA A 114 11.90 -7.09 -0.81
N TRP A 115 10.73 -6.63 -0.36
CA TRP A 115 10.61 -5.31 0.27
C TRP A 115 11.40 -5.24 1.58
N SER A 116 11.63 -6.38 2.23
CA SER A 116 12.57 -6.50 3.36
C SER A 116 14.02 -6.15 3.02
N ALA A 117 14.42 -6.29 1.76
CA ALA A 117 15.80 -6.09 1.31
C ALA A 117 16.03 -4.72 0.66
N TRP A 118 15.02 -3.86 0.59
CA TRP A 118 15.15 -2.53 -0.02
C TRP A 118 16.03 -1.60 0.84
N THR A 119 17.03 -1.02 0.19
CA THR A 119 17.83 0.09 0.72
C THR A 119 17.01 1.40 0.80
N ALA A 120 17.61 2.46 1.31
CA ALA A 120 16.96 3.77 1.36
C ALA A 120 16.61 4.29 -0.04
N VAL A 121 17.54 4.17 -0.99
CA VAL A 121 17.33 4.62 -2.38
C VAL A 121 16.31 3.73 -3.10
N ASP A 122 16.32 2.41 -2.87
CA ASP A 122 15.28 1.50 -3.38
C ASP A 122 13.89 1.90 -2.89
N GLN A 123 13.74 2.27 -1.61
CA GLN A 123 12.46 2.68 -1.05
C GLN A 123 11.94 3.97 -1.67
N TYR A 124 12.81 4.97 -1.91
CA TYR A 124 12.43 6.20 -2.60
C TYR A 124 11.89 5.89 -4.01
N GLY A 125 12.67 5.14 -4.79
CA GLY A 125 12.29 4.74 -6.14
C GLY A 125 11.03 3.90 -6.19
N GLY A 126 10.96 2.90 -5.31
CA GLY A 126 9.83 2.03 -5.10
C GLY A 126 8.54 2.78 -4.79
N LEU A 127 8.64 3.80 -3.92
CA LEU A 127 7.49 4.59 -3.52
C LEU A 127 7.04 5.63 -4.57
N ARG A 128 7.90 5.95 -5.54
CA ARG A 128 7.58 6.87 -6.64
C ARG A 128 7.13 6.18 -7.92
N ALA A 129 7.58 4.96 -8.15
CA ALA A 129 7.37 4.27 -9.41
C ALA A 129 5.95 3.71 -9.52
N SER A 130 5.09 4.39 -10.28
CA SER A 130 3.78 3.87 -10.68
C SER A 130 3.86 2.65 -11.62
N THR A 131 5.07 2.30 -12.08
CA THR A 131 5.35 1.22 -13.04
C THR A 131 5.70 -0.11 -12.37
N ILE A 132 5.97 -0.15 -11.07
CA ILE A 132 6.24 -1.41 -10.36
C ILE A 132 4.99 -2.30 -10.35
N ASP A 133 3.80 -1.68 -10.34
CA ASP A 133 2.53 -2.38 -10.45
C ASP A 133 1.45 -1.40 -10.96
N PRO A 134 0.64 -1.71 -11.99
CA PRO A 134 -0.53 -0.91 -12.36
C PRO A 134 -1.57 -0.77 -11.22
N ALA A 135 -1.42 -1.55 -10.14
CA ALA A 135 -2.21 -1.52 -8.92
C ALA A 135 -1.44 -0.93 -7.71
N TYR A 136 -0.70 0.15 -7.97
CA TYR A 136 0.18 0.79 -7.01
C TYR A 136 -0.58 1.59 -5.93
N ASP A 137 -0.45 1.15 -4.66
CA ASP A 137 -0.96 1.84 -3.46
C ASP A 137 0.23 2.29 -2.58
N PRO A 138 0.66 3.57 -2.66
CA PRO A 138 1.82 4.05 -1.92
C PRO A 138 1.62 4.03 -0.41
N ALA A 139 0.38 4.19 0.08
CA ALA A 139 0.09 4.13 1.51
C ALA A 139 0.25 2.70 2.04
N TYR A 140 -0.21 1.70 1.28
CA TYR A 140 0.02 0.29 1.61
C TYR A 140 1.51 -0.04 1.63
N LEU A 141 2.28 0.37 0.62
CA LEU A 141 3.71 0.06 0.54
C LEU A 141 4.49 0.72 1.67
N ALA A 142 4.22 1.99 1.98
CA ALA A 142 4.85 2.69 3.10
C ALA A 142 4.52 2.04 4.45
N ASP A 143 3.30 1.51 4.61
CA ASP A 143 2.90 0.74 5.79
C ASP A 143 3.53 -0.66 5.83
N ALA A 144 3.76 -1.29 4.67
CA ALA A 144 4.42 -2.60 4.58
C ALA A 144 5.92 -2.54 4.90
N LEU A 145 6.56 -1.39 4.64
CA LEU A 145 7.90 -1.12 5.13
C LEU A 145 7.91 -0.91 6.65
N GLY A 146 6.81 -0.39 7.23
CA GLY A 146 6.60 -0.30 8.67
C GLY A 146 7.75 0.40 9.39
N ALA A 147 8.34 -0.25 10.39
CA ALA A 147 9.50 0.27 11.12
C ALA A 147 10.78 0.39 10.26
N ARG A 148 10.84 -0.29 9.10
CA ARG A 148 11.96 -0.23 8.14
C ARG A 148 11.79 0.91 7.13
N LEU A 149 10.70 1.68 7.20
CA LEU A 149 10.54 2.85 6.34
C LEU A 149 11.63 3.89 6.66
N THR A 150 12.54 4.02 5.70
CA THR A 150 13.64 4.99 5.70
C THR A 150 13.09 6.40 5.46
N GLU A 151 13.93 7.39 5.71
CA GLU A 151 13.65 8.78 5.39
C GLU A 151 13.60 9.03 3.89
N ALA A 152 14.43 8.33 3.10
CA ALA A 152 14.32 8.31 1.64
C ALA A 152 13.00 7.67 1.17
N GLY A 153 12.56 6.58 1.81
CA GLY A 153 11.23 6.02 1.58
C GLY A 153 10.12 7.01 1.92
N ARG A 154 10.19 7.67 3.08
CA ARG A 154 9.23 8.71 3.47
C ARG A 154 9.17 9.85 2.44
N LEU A 155 10.31 10.33 1.95
CA LEU A 155 10.39 11.28 0.84
C LEU A 155 9.63 10.78 -0.40
N GLY A 156 9.85 9.51 -0.78
CA GLY A 156 9.15 8.89 -1.91
C GLY A 156 7.62 8.87 -1.70
N PHE A 157 7.16 8.50 -0.51
CA PHE A 157 5.74 8.56 -0.15
C PHE A 157 5.18 9.99 -0.21
N LEU A 158 5.87 10.96 0.39
CA LEU A 158 5.45 12.37 0.41
C LEU A 158 5.34 12.97 -0.99
N ALA A 159 6.25 12.62 -1.90
CA ALA A 159 6.15 13.03 -3.31
C ALA A 159 4.82 12.57 -3.94
N THR A 160 4.34 11.35 -3.64
CA THR A 160 3.04 10.88 -4.14
C THR A 160 1.84 11.63 -3.54
N CYS A 161 2.00 12.20 -2.35
CA CYS A 161 0.96 12.99 -1.70
C CYS A 161 0.82 14.38 -2.35
N ILE A 162 1.93 14.95 -2.86
CA ILE A 162 2.01 16.35 -3.27
C ILE A 162 1.96 16.53 -4.79
N GLU A 163 2.57 15.63 -5.57
CA GLU A 163 2.75 15.85 -7.01
C GLU A 163 1.47 15.72 -7.86
N ARG A 164 0.39 15.15 -7.32
CA ARG A 164 -0.81 14.78 -8.12
C ARG A 164 -2.16 14.82 -7.38
N PRO A 165 -2.48 15.81 -6.55
CA PRO A 165 -3.87 15.98 -6.16
C PRO A 165 -4.66 16.38 -7.40
N THR A 166 -5.74 15.65 -7.69
CA THR A 166 -6.85 16.32 -8.38
C THR A 166 -7.43 17.32 -7.38
N ASN A 167 -8.06 18.41 -7.84
CA ASN A 167 -8.60 19.41 -6.92
C ASN A 167 -9.59 18.81 -5.89
N ASN A 168 -10.19 17.66 -6.19
CA ASN A 168 -11.25 17.05 -5.38
C ASN A 168 -10.75 16.07 -4.30
N ASP A 169 -9.58 15.44 -4.47
CA ASP A 169 -9.02 14.48 -3.49
C ASP A 169 -7.84 15.01 -2.67
N ALA A 170 -7.43 16.25 -2.92
CA ALA A 170 -6.33 16.93 -2.25
C ALA A 170 -6.46 16.87 -0.72
N GLY A 171 -7.63 17.24 -0.18
CA GLY A 171 -7.87 17.29 1.28
C GLY A 171 -7.63 15.96 1.98
N ALA A 172 -8.16 14.87 1.42
CA ALA A 172 -7.98 13.52 1.97
C ALA A 172 -6.52 13.06 1.90
N ARG A 173 -5.84 13.23 0.76
CA ARG A 173 -4.41 12.89 0.63
C ARG A 173 -3.54 13.68 1.60
N PHE A 174 -3.78 14.98 1.73
CA PHE A 174 -3.03 15.85 2.63
C PHE A 174 -3.23 15.43 4.10
N ALA A 175 -4.47 15.14 4.50
CA ALA A 175 -4.77 14.63 5.83
C ALA A 175 -4.06 13.30 6.11
N MET A 176 -4.03 12.38 5.14
CA MET A 176 -3.31 11.11 5.28
C MET A 176 -1.81 11.30 5.49
N CYS A 177 -1.18 12.26 4.82
CA CYS A 177 0.27 12.44 4.83
C CYS A 177 0.78 13.43 5.90
N ALA A 178 -0.11 14.13 6.61
CA ALA A 178 0.24 15.17 7.59
C ALA A 178 1.28 14.72 8.64
N SER A 179 1.12 13.53 9.23
CA SER A 179 2.10 13.04 10.20
C SER A 179 3.43 12.66 9.56
N ASP A 180 3.44 12.25 8.28
CA ASP A 180 4.69 11.99 7.58
C ASP A 180 5.43 13.28 7.22
N ILE A 181 4.70 14.34 6.86
CA ILE A 181 5.24 15.68 6.62
C ILE A 181 5.91 16.21 7.89
N ALA A 182 5.22 16.12 9.03
CA ALA A 182 5.74 16.60 10.31
C ALA A 182 6.99 15.83 10.79
N ALA A 183 7.11 14.57 10.39
CA ALA A 183 8.22 13.70 10.78
C ALA A 183 9.38 13.69 9.77
N PHE A 184 9.30 14.42 8.66
CA PHE A 184 10.34 14.41 7.63
C PHE A 184 11.63 15.08 8.12
N ASP A 185 12.77 14.37 8.06
CA ASP A 185 14.08 14.81 8.56
C ASP A 185 15.15 14.74 7.47
N ARG A 186 15.55 15.92 6.97
CA ARG A 186 16.57 16.02 5.92
C ARG A 186 17.97 15.58 6.33
N LYS A 187 18.33 15.70 7.60
CA LYS A 187 19.65 15.28 8.10
C LYS A 187 19.72 13.77 8.17
N LYS A 188 18.62 13.14 8.60
CA LYS A 188 18.48 11.69 8.56
C LYS A 188 18.50 11.17 7.13
N LEU A 189 17.78 11.80 6.19
CA LEU A 189 17.87 11.49 4.76
C LEU A 189 19.32 11.53 4.26
N ALA A 190 20.05 12.62 4.51
CA ALA A 190 21.45 12.72 4.08
C ALA A 190 22.36 11.64 4.69
N THR A 191 22.08 11.22 5.93
CA THR A 191 22.80 10.14 6.60
C THR A 191 22.50 8.78 5.97
N GLU A 192 21.24 8.48 5.67
CA GLU A 192 20.85 7.24 4.99
C GLU A 192 21.45 7.15 3.59
N LEU A 193 21.45 8.26 2.83
CA LEU A 193 22.07 8.30 1.50
C LEU A 193 23.57 8.00 1.59
N ARG A 194 24.30 8.61 2.54
CA ARG A 194 25.73 8.31 2.74
C ARG A 194 26.00 6.84 3.10
N ALA A 195 25.07 6.19 3.78
CA ALA A 195 25.19 4.78 4.14
C ALA A 195 24.84 3.82 2.99
N ASP A 196 24.18 4.30 1.93
CA ASP A 196 23.78 3.48 0.79
C ASP A 196 24.97 3.24 -0.16
N THR A 197 25.59 2.08 -0.04
CA THR A 197 26.70 1.65 -0.91
C THR A 197 26.23 0.82 -2.12
N THR A 198 24.93 0.55 -2.22
CA THR A 198 24.36 -0.30 -3.29
C THR A 198 24.15 0.52 -4.56
N HIS A 199 23.83 1.80 -4.41
CA HIS A 199 23.53 2.71 -5.51
C HIS A 199 24.73 3.57 -5.92
N THR A 200 24.67 4.11 -7.13
CA THR A 200 25.65 5.06 -7.65
C THR A 200 25.54 6.41 -6.94
N GLY A 201 26.63 7.19 -6.98
CA GLY A 201 26.59 8.56 -6.46
C GLY A 201 25.55 9.44 -7.18
N ALA A 202 25.33 9.21 -8.48
CA ALA A 202 24.32 9.92 -9.24
C ALA A 202 22.90 9.68 -8.72
N GLU A 203 22.57 8.43 -8.40
CA GLU A 203 21.25 8.06 -7.86
C GLU A 203 21.06 8.65 -6.46
N ARG A 204 22.07 8.54 -5.58
CA ARG A 204 22.02 9.16 -4.25
C ARG A 204 21.81 10.67 -4.31
N MET A 205 22.53 11.36 -5.20
CA MET A 205 22.39 12.81 -5.37
C MET A 205 21.01 13.18 -5.92
N LEU A 206 20.44 12.40 -6.85
CA LEU A 206 19.08 12.62 -7.34
C LEU A 206 18.06 12.59 -6.19
N VAL A 207 18.15 11.62 -5.27
CA VAL A 207 17.27 11.55 -4.10
C VAL A 207 17.50 12.76 -3.18
N ARG A 208 18.75 13.17 -2.98
CA ARG A 208 19.09 14.36 -2.17
C ARG A 208 18.46 15.63 -2.72
N LEU A 209 18.54 15.83 -4.04
CA LEU A 209 17.92 16.97 -4.73
C LEU A 209 16.40 16.95 -4.58
N ALA A 210 15.77 15.78 -4.74
CA ALA A 210 14.33 15.63 -4.50
C ALA A 210 13.94 15.99 -3.05
N GLY A 211 14.76 15.62 -2.06
CA GLY A 211 14.54 16.00 -0.67
C GLY A 211 14.68 17.50 -0.39
N TYR A 212 15.49 18.21 -1.19
CA TYR A 212 15.57 19.67 -1.15
C TYR A 212 14.32 20.31 -1.75
N ASP A 213 13.94 19.88 -2.95
CA ASP A 213 12.78 20.39 -3.68
C ASP A 213 11.48 20.21 -2.86
N LEU A 214 11.33 19.06 -2.20
CA LEU A 214 10.18 18.77 -1.34
C LEU A 214 9.95 19.84 -0.26
N VAL A 215 10.98 20.46 0.33
CA VAL A 215 10.78 21.48 1.40
C VAL A 215 10.03 22.70 0.88
N ALA A 216 10.38 23.16 -0.32
CA ALA A 216 9.70 24.27 -0.96
C ALA A 216 8.23 23.89 -1.23
N GLU A 217 8.01 22.68 -1.73
CA GLU A 217 6.66 22.15 -1.99
C GLU A 217 5.82 22.01 -0.71
N LEU A 218 6.43 21.57 0.41
CA LEU A 218 5.76 21.46 1.70
C LEU A 218 5.28 22.81 2.24
N THR A 219 6.02 23.88 1.95
CA THR A 219 5.63 25.25 2.33
C THR A 219 4.40 25.70 1.54
N ALA A 220 4.40 25.47 0.22
CA ALA A 220 3.24 25.76 -0.63
C ALA A 220 2.03 24.90 -0.23
N HIS A 221 2.26 23.62 0.07
CA HIS A 221 1.24 22.69 0.56
C HIS A 221 0.59 23.19 1.86
N ALA A 222 1.36 23.68 2.83
CA ALA A 222 0.83 24.21 4.08
C ALA A 222 -0.12 25.41 3.84
N ALA A 223 0.20 26.28 2.87
CA ALA A 223 -0.69 27.37 2.47
C ALA A 223 -2.00 26.84 1.84
N THR A 224 -1.91 25.82 0.98
CA THR A 224 -3.09 25.17 0.38
C THR A 224 -3.99 24.53 1.44
N VAL A 225 -3.43 23.80 2.40
CA VAL A 225 -4.18 23.21 3.52
C VAL A 225 -4.91 24.29 4.32
N LYS A 226 -4.22 25.39 4.65
CA LYS A 226 -4.84 26.51 5.37
C LYS A 226 -6.01 27.11 4.59
N ALA A 227 -5.86 27.25 3.27
CA ALA A 227 -6.93 27.75 2.41
C ALA A 227 -8.14 26.80 2.35
N LEU A 228 -7.90 25.49 2.25
CA LEU A 228 -8.98 24.48 2.28
C LEU A 228 -9.76 24.52 3.59
N VAL A 229 -9.06 24.50 4.73
CA VAL A 229 -9.70 24.56 6.07
C VAL A 229 -10.47 25.87 6.28
N ALA A 230 -9.97 26.99 5.75
CA ALA A 230 -10.67 28.27 5.81
C ALA A 230 -11.93 28.29 4.91
N LYS A 231 -11.93 27.52 3.80
CA LYS A 231 -13.07 27.40 2.90
C LYS A 231 -14.19 26.55 3.52
N ASP A 232 -13.84 25.44 4.17
CA ASP A 232 -14.81 24.52 4.76
C ASP A 232 -14.20 23.76 5.97
N ALA A 233 -14.93 23.75 7.09
CA ALA A 233 -14.52 23.10 8.32
C ALA A 233 -14.38 21.57 8.19
N ALA A 234 -15.08 20.94 7.23
CA ALA A 234 -15.00 19.52 6.94
C ALA A 234 -13.57 19.08 6.58
N TYR A 235 -12.78 19.94 5.93
CA TYR A 235 -11.36 19.66 5.69
C TYR A 235 -10.58 19.57 7.01
N GLY A 236 -10.85 20.45 7.97
CA GLY A 236 -10.26 20.37 9.31
C GLY A 236 -10.60 19.03 10.00
N THR A 237 -11.85 18.58 9.88
CA THR A 237 -12.27 17.27 10.39
C THR A 237 -11.48 16.11 9.76
N MET A 238 -11.15 16.17 8.46
CA MET A 238 -10.33 15.12 7.83
C MET A 238 -8.97 14.97 8.50
N PHE A 239 -8.25 16.07 8.78
CA PHE A 239 -6.95 16.01 9.46
C PHE A 239 -7.08 15.38 10.85
N THR A 240 -8.10 15.76 11.62
CA THR A 240 -8.36 15.18 12.94
C THR A 240 -8.68 13.68 12.87
N VAL A 241 -9.53 13.26 11.91
CA VAL A 241 -9.88 11.84 11.71
C VAL A 241 -8.64 11.03 11.33
N ALA A 242 -7.86 11.51 10.36
CA ALA A 242 -6.65 10.83 9.91
C ALA A 242 -5.61 10.72 11.03
N GLU A 243 -5.33 11.81 11.75
CA GLU A 243 -4.39 11.80 12.87
C GLU A 243 -4.81 10.84 13.98
N THR A 244 -6.10 10.88 14.36
CA THR A 244 -6.66 10.00 15.40
C THR A 244 -6.52 8.53 14.99
N ALA A 245 -6.88 8.20 13.75
CA ALA A 245 -6.77 6.84 13.24
C ALA A 245 -5.32 6.35 13.17
N ARG A 246 -4.37 7.20 12.76
CA ARG A 246 -2.94 6.86 12.75
C ARG A 246 -2.42 6.54 14.15
N LYS A 247 -2.78 7.36 15.14
CA LYS A 247 -2.37 7.16 16.55
C LYS A 247 -3.02 5.95 17.19
N ALA A 248 -4.29 5.68 16.87
CA ALA A 248 -5.04 4.56 17.41
C ALA A 248 -4.73 3.23 16.72
N TRP A 249 -4.05 3.25 15.56
CA TRP A 249 -3.72 2.02 14.85
C TRP A 249 -2.79 1.16 15.70
N ALA A 250 -3.26 -0.05 15.98
CA ALA A 250 -2.50 -1.10 16.61
C ALA A 250 -2.97 -2.44 16.03
N ALA A 251 -2.04 -3.38 15.91
CA ALA A 251 -2.33 -4.73 15.48
C ALA A 251 -1.37 -5.70 16.18
N ASP A 252 -1.73 -6.98 16.15
CA ASP A 252 -0.87 -8.06 16.64
C ASP A 252 0.45 -8.09 15.85
N PRO A 253 1.62 -7.96 16.51
CA PRO A 253 2.92 -8.04 15.84
C PRO A 253 3.14 -9.34 15.07
N ALA A 254 2.56 -10.46 15.51
CA ALA A 254 2.66 -11.74 14.80
C ALA A 254 1.90 -11.73 13.47
N LEU A 255 0.77 -11.01 13.39
CA LEU A 255 0.04 -10.82 12.13
C LEU A 255 0.79 -9.89 11.18
N ILE A 256 1.41 -8.83 11.69
CA ILE A 256 2.27 -7.95 10.89
C ILE A 256 3.42 -8.76 10.29
N ALA A 257 4.15 -9.53 11.11
CA ALA A 257 5.27 -10.34 10.64
C ALA A 257 4.83 -11.42 9.62
N LEU A 258 3.65 -12.02 9.79
CA LEU A 258 3.10 -12.97 8.84
C LEU A 258 2.81 -12.31 7.48
N VAL A 259 2.19 -11.13 7.49
CA VAL A 259 1.89 -10.37 6.26
C VAL A 259 3.19 -9.85 5.62
N ASP A 260 4.16 -9.35 6.38
CA ASP A 260 5.48 -8.93 5.86
C ASP A 260 6.14 -10.08 5.08
N LYS A 261 6.15 -11.28 5.65
CA LYS A 261 6.70 -12.48 5.00
C LYS A 261 5.96 -12.81 3.69
N LEU A 262 4.64 -12.65 3.66
CA LEU A 262 3.82 -12.95 2.49
C LEU A 262 3.89 -11.85 1.42
N ASP A 263 4.04 -10.59 1.80
CA ASP A 263 4.37 -9.48 0.91
C ASP A 263 5.70 -9.77 0.17
N ASP A 264 6.74 -10.16 0.91
CA ASP A 264 8.03 -10.56 0.33
C ASP A 264 7.92 -11.80 -0.57
N ALA A 265 7.20 -12.83 -0.11
CA ALA A 265 6.99 -14.06 -0.90
C ALA A 265 6.28 -13.77 -2.23
N ARG A 266 5.28 -12.87 -2.21
CA ARG A 266 4.54 -12.44 -3.39
C ARG A 266 5.45 -11.71 -4.37
N ILE A 267 6.19 -10.71 -3.92
CA ILE A 267 7.07 -9.89 -4.77
C ILE A 267 8.20 -10.74 -5.36
N THR A 268 8.82 -11.59 -4.55
CA THR A 268 9.89 -12.49 -5.03
C THR A 268 9.37 -13.64 -5.90
N GLY A 269 8.05 -13.91 -5.89
CA GLY A 269 7.47 -15.11 -6.51
C GLY A 269 7.97 -16.42 -5.88
N SER A 270 8.42 -16.38 -4.63
CA SER A 270 9.11 -17.49 -3.98
C SER A 270 8.14 -18.52 -3.39
N ARG A 271 8.03 -19.68 -4.04
CA ARG A 271 7.26 -20.83 -3.50
C ARG A 271 7.76 -21.28 -2.14
N LYS A 272 9.09 -21.25 -1.92
CA LYS A 272 9.71 -21.62 -0.64
C LYS A 272 9.31 -20.63 0.46
N ALA A 273 9.23 -19.34 0.15
CA ALA A 273 8.80 -18.33 1.13
C ALA A 273 7.32 -18.49 1.52
N SER A 274 6.48 -18.98 0.59
CA SER A 274 5.08 -19.30 0.85
C SER A 274 4.84 -20.70 1.45
N ASP A 275 5.86 -21.51 1.68
CA ASP A 275 5.66 -22.87 2.18
C ASP A 275 5.01 -22.86 3.58
N GLY A 276 4.03 -23.74 3.76
CA GLY A 276 3.20 -23.81 4.97
C GLY A 276 2.26 -22.62 5.22
N CYS A 277 2.18 -21.63 4.32
CA CYS A 277 1.39 -20.42 4.56
C CYS A 277 -0.10 -20.69 4.77
N ALA A 278 -0.65 -21.75 4.17
CA ALA A 278 -2.09 -22.03 4.22
C ALA A 278 -2.54 -22.34 5.66
N THR A 279 -1.70 -23.08 6.39
CA THR A 279 -1.96 -23.43 7.79
C THR A 279 -1.84 -22.22 8.70
N SER A 280 -0.75 -21.45 8.57
CA SER A 280 -0.51 -20.30 9.45
C SER A 280 -1.50 -19.15 9.22
N SER A 281 -1.76 -18.79 7.95
CA SER A 281 -2.73 -17.75 7.59
C SER A 281 -4.15 -18.11 8.00
N PHE A 282 -4.56 -19.36 7.80
CA PHE A 282 -5.91 -19.78 8.19
C PHE A 282 -6.07 -19.88 9.72
N ALA A 283 -5.04 -20.28 10.45
CA ALA A 283 -5.05 -20.22 11.92
C ALA A 283 -5.18 -18.78 12.43
N ALA A 284 -4.41 -17.85 11.85
CA ALA A 284 -4.52 -16.41 12.12
C ALA A 284 -5.91 -15.86 11.81
N TRP A 285 -6.52 -16.28 10.69
CA TRP A 285 -7.89 -15.94 10.32
C TRP A 285 -8.91 -16.43 11.36
N ARG A 286 -8.87 -17.72 11.72
CA ARG A 286 -9.79 -18.28 12.71
C ARG A 286 -9.70 -17.58 14.06
N SER A 287 -8.47 -17.28 14.50
CA SER A 287 -8.24 -16.55 15.74
C SER A 287 -8.83 -15.13 15.69
N SER A 288 -8.50 -14.37 14.63
CA SER A 288 -8.90 -12.97 14.51
C SER A 288 -10.41 -12.80 14.32
N VAL A 289 -11.02 -13.61 13.43
CA VAL A 289 -12.47 -13.58 13.23
C VAL A 289 -13.20 -14.10 14.47
N GLY A 290 -12.67 -15.13 15.14
CA GLY A 290 -13.28 -15.67 16.35
C GLY A 290 -13.25 -14.71 17.56
N ALA A 291 -12.38 -13.70 17.53
CA ALA A 291 -12.37 -12.61 18.50
C ALA A 291 -13.47 -11.56 18.27
N ILE A 292 -14.13 -11.56 17.10
CA ILE A 292 -15.24 -10.64 16.81
C ILE A 292 -16.49 -11.14 17.54
N PRO A 293 -17.17 -10.30 18.34
CA PRO A 293 -18.39 -10.69 19.03
C PRO A 293 -19.49 -11.13 18.05
N ALA A 294 -20.12 -12.27 18.29
CA ALA A 294 -21.18 -12.84 17.44
C ALA A 294 -22.33 -11.86 17.19
N LYS A 295 -22.64 -11.01 18.19
CA LYS A 295 -23.66 -9.94 18.08
C LYS A 295 -23.41 -8.95 16.94
N ARG A 296 -22.17 -8.77 16.48
CA ARG A 296 -21.86 -7.89 15.33
C ARG A 296 -22.46 -8.42 14.04
N PHE A 297 -22.71 -9.73 13.95
CA PHE A 297 -23.29 -10.40 12.79
C PHE A 297 -24.81 -10.59 12.89
N ALA A 298 -25.45 -10.19 13.99
CA ALA A 298 -26.88 -10.45 14.22
C ALA A 298 -27.78 -9.81 13.15
N SER A 299 -27.42 -8.61 12.67
CA SER A 299 -28.17 -7.88 11.63
C SER A 299 -28.12 -8.52 10.24
N LEU A 300 -27.28 -9.55 10.07
CA LEU A 300 -27.14 -10.26 8.81
C LEU A 300 -28.22 -11.34 8.62
N VAL A 301 -28.91 -11.74 9.70
CA VAL A 301 -29.99 -12.74 9.61
C VAL A 301 -31.16 -12.15 8.82
N GLY A 302 -31.62 -12.89 7.80
CA GLY A 302 -32.73 -12.48 6.94
C GLY A 302 -32.33 -11.56 5.78
N GLN A 303 -31.07 -11.12 5.71
CA GLN A 303 -30.55 -10.45 4.51
C GLN A 303 -30.56 -11.41 3.31
N GLU A 304 -30.67 -10.85 2.10
CA GLU A 304 -30.55 -11.64 0.87
C GLU A 304 -29.22 -12.40 0.87
N TRP A 305 -29.28 -13.70 0.52
CA TRP A 305 -28.16 -14.63 0.70
C TRP A 305 -26.87 -14.22 -0.04
N PHE A 306 -26.99 -13.41 -1.10
CA PHE A 306 -25.86 -12.87 -1.86
C PHE A 306 -25.25 -11.61 -1.22
N LYS A 307 -26.03 -10.81 -0.48
CA LYS A 307 -25.53 -9.63 0.27
C LYS A 307 -24.94 -10.01 1.62
N GLN A 308 -25.52 -11.03 2.26
CA GLN A 308 -25.19 -11.42 3.64
C GLN A 308 -23.69 -11.64 3.87
N PHE A 309 -23.00 -12.30 2.92
CA PHE A 309 -21.58 -12.60 3.07
C PHE A 309 -20.69 -11.38 2.83
N GLY A 310 -21.04 -10.51 1.88
CA GLY A 310 -20.34 -9.23 1.67
C GLY A 310 -20.37 -8.37 2.93
N LEU A 311 -21.56 -8.19 3.52
CA LEU A 311 -21.73 -7.44 4.77
C LEU A 311 -20.97 -8.06 5.95
N ALA A 312 -20.85 -9.40 6.01
CA ALA A 312 -19.99 -10.05 6.99
C ALA A 312 -18.50 -9.74 6.76
N MET A 313 -18.05 -9.71 5.50
CA MET A 313 -16.69 -9.32 5.18
C MET A 313 -16.42 -7.87 5.55
N ASP A 314 -17.38 -6.95 5.41
CA ASP A 314 -17.22 -5.56 5.88
C ASP A 314 -16.99 -5.51 7.40
N ILE A 315 -17.75 -6.29 8.18
CA ILE A 315 -17.55 -6.39 9.65
C ILE A 315 -16.16 -6.94 9.97
N VAL A 316 -15.71 -7.96 9.24
CA VAL A 316 -14.42 -8.63 9.45
C VAL A 316 -13.26 -7.71 9.07
N LEU A 317 -13.30 -7.13 7.86
CA LEU A 317 -12.25 -6.27 7.33
C LEU A 317 -12.23 -4.89 7.98
N GLY A 318 -13.27 -4.51 8.71
CA GLY A 318 -13.36 -3.32 9.54
C GLY A 318 -12.55 -3.38 10.85
N GLN A 319 -11.76 -4.44 11.08
CA GLN A 319 -10.91 -4.61 12.27
C GLN A 319 -9.45 -4.85 11.87
N PRO A 320 -8.45 -4.23 12.53
CA PRO A 320 -7.04 -4.35 12.11
C PRO A 320 -6.51 -5.78 12.03
N ASN A 321 -6.67 -6.58 13.10
CA ASN A 321 -6.16 -7.95 13.14
C ASN A 321 -6.85 -8.84 12.10
N SER A 322 -8.17 -8.74 11.99
CA SER A 322 -8.93 -9.52 11.02
C SER A 322 -8.64 -9.13 9.58
N TYR A 323 -8.38 -7.84 9.31
CA TYR A 323 -7.90 -7.37 8.01
C TYR A 323 -6.53 -7.98 7.65
N LEU A 324 -5.55 -7.94 8.56
CA LEU A 324 -4.22 -8.52 8.32
C LEU A 324 -4.30 -10.04 8.13
N ALA A 325 -5.14 -10.73 8.90
CA ALA A 325 -5.36 -12.16 8.73
C ALA A 325 -6.04 -12.48 7.39
N ALA A 326 -7.01 -11.67 6.95
CA ALA A 326 -7.65 -11.79 5.65
C ALA A 326 -6.64 -11.63 4.50
N LEU A 327 -5.77 -10.63 4.62
CA LEU A 327 -4.70 -10.36 3.68
C LEU A 327 -3.71 -11.52 3.60
N ALA A 328 -3.31 -12.09 4.74
CA ALA A 328 -2.46 -13.27 4.79
C ALA A 328 -3.10 -14.49 4.10
N VAL A 329 -4.39 -14.74 4.33
CA VAL A 329 -5.14 -15.84 3.68
C VAL A 329 -5.16 -15.62 2.16
N ASN A 330 -5.55 -14.43 1.71
CA ASN A 330 -5.62 -14.10 0.28
C ASN A 330 -4.24 -14.23 -0.41
N GLN A 331 -3.19 -13.63 0.16
CA GLN A 331 -1.84 -13.67 -0.41
C GLN A 331 -1.31 -15.11 -0.47
N CYS A 332 -1.58 -15.93 0.54
CA CYS A 332 -1.22 -17.34 0.49
C CYS A 332 -1.97 -18.10 -0.61
N GLY A 333 -3.28 -17.87 -0.76
CA GLY A 333 -4.08 -18.45 -1.84
C GLY A 333 -3.54 -18.07 -3.23
N VAL A 334 -3.13 -16.81 -3.41
CA VAL A 334 -2.48 -16.33 -4.64
C VAL A 334 -1.13 -17.02 -4.86
N ALA A 335 -0.25 -17.02 -3.84
CA ALA A 335 1.09 -17.59 -3.95
C ALA A 335 1.11 -19.10 -4.24
N THR A 336 0.13 -19.83 -3.71
CA THR A 336 0.01 -21.29 -3.91
C THR A 336 -0.81 -21.67 -5.13
N GLY A 337 -1.54 -20.73 -5.74
CA GLY A 337 -2.51 -21.00 -6.80
C GLY A 337 -3.74 -21.81 -6.34
N LYS A 338 -3.91 -22.03 -5.03
CA LYS A 338 -4.98 -22.82 -4.44
C LYS A 338 -5.99 -21.90 -3.75
N ARG A 339 -6.84 -21.25 -4.54
CA ARG A 339 -7.84 -20.29 -4.03
C ARG A 339 -9.21 -20.95 -3.91
N ASP A 340 -9.76 -20.94 -2.71
CA ASP A 340 -11.16 -21.30 -2.49
C ASP A 340 -12.09 -20.08 -2.61
N TYR A 341 -13.38 -20.28 -2.33
CA TYR A 341 -14.35 -19.20 -2.40
C TYR A 341 -14.06 -18.03 -1.44
N LEU A 342 -13.54 -18.29 -0.23
CA LEU A 342 -13.19 -17.23 0.71
C LEU A 342 -12.02 -16.42 0.15
N ASP A 343 -10.97 -17.07 -0.35
CA ASP A 343 -9.80 -16.40 -0.92
C ASP A 343 -10.15 -15.45 -2.09
N LYS A 344 -11.12 -15.85 -2.92
CA LYS A 344 -11.63 -15.04 -4.04
C LYS A 344 -12.44 -13.83 -3.54
N MET A 345 -13.34 -14.05 -2.59
CA MET A 345 -14.16 -13.00 -1.98
C MET A 345 -13.33 -11.97 -1.23
N LEU A 346 -12.38 -12.43 -0.41
CA LEU A 346 -11.41 -11.57 0.25
C LEU A 346 -10.59 -10.80 -0.78
N GLY A 347 -10.17 -11.45 -1.86
CA GLY A 347 -9.42 -10.80 -2.93
C GLY A 347 -10.14 -9.61 -3.55
N THR A 348 -11.44 -9.77 -3.83
CA THR A 348 -12.29 -8.69 -4.36
C THR A 348 -12.47 -7.56 -3.35
N SER A 349 -12.64 -7.89 -2.07
CA SER A 349 -12.85 -6.89 -1.02
C SER A 349 -11.56 -6.10 -0.71
N LEU A 350 -10.43 -6.81 -0.59
CA LEU A 350 -9.10 -6.23 -0.33
C LEU A 350 -8.57 -5.39 -1.50
N GLN A 351 -9.09 -5.60 -2.72
CA GLN A 351 -8.67 -4.87 -3.91
C GLN A 351 -9.01 -3.38 -3.81
N TYR A 352 -10.20 -3.06 -3.30
CA TYR A 352 -10.74 -1.70 -3.31
C TYR A 352 -10.85 -1.07 -1.91
N TRP A 353 -10.63 -1.85 -0.86
CA TRP A 353 -10.70 -1.37 0.52
C TRP A 353 -9.32 -0.89 1.02
N PRO A 354 -9.16 0.36 1.49
CA PRO A 354 -7.87 0.82 2.00
C PRO A 354 -7.30 -0.02 3.15
N GLY A 355 -8.16 -0.49 4.05
CA GLY A 355 -7.78 -1.47 5.07
C GLY A 355 -6.89 -0.96 6.20
N PHE A 356 -6.20 -1.89 6.84
CA PHE A 356 -5.47 -1.65 8.10
C PHE A 356 -4.06 -2.25 8.07
N ARG A 357 -3.35 -2.14 6.94
CA ARG A 357 -1.97 -2.64 6.80
C ARG A 357 -1.01 -1.98 7.80
N GLY A 358 -1.25 -0.71 8.08
CA GLY A 358 -0.47 0.16 8.94
C GLY A 358 -1.22 1.46 9.25
N PRO A 359 -0.54 2.45 9.87
CA PRO A 359 -1.18 3.70 10.26
C PRO A 359 -1.71 4.51 9.07
N ARG A 360 -1.05 4.51 7.89
CA ARG A 360 -1.48 5.33 6.74
C ARG A 360 -2.75 4.80 6.10
N THR A 361 -2.81 3.49 5.88
CA THR A 361 -4.00 2.78 5.38
C THR A 361 -5.15 2.85 6.39
N ALA A 362 -4.86 2.82 7.70
CA ALA A 362 -5.87 3.04 8.74
C ALA A 362 -6.46 4.46 8.70
N ALA A 363 -5.62 5.49 8.50
CA ALA A 363 -6.08 6.86 8.25
C ALA A 363 -7.00 6.93 7.04
N HIS A 364 -6.60 6.30 5.93
CA HIS A 364 -7.41 6.26 4.72
C HIS A 364 -8.77 5.58 4.98
N THR A 365 -8.77 4.43 5.65
CA THR A 365 -10.01 3.72 6.03
C THR A 365 -10.92 4.57 6.91
N ALA A 366 -10.35 5.28 7.88
CA ALA A 366 -11.12 6.17 8.75
C ALA A 366 -11.75 7.33 7.98
N LEU A 367 -11.00 7.94 7.05
CA LEU A 367 -11.49 9.02 6.19
C LEU A 367 -12.68 8.56 5.33
N VAL A 368 -12.57 7.43 4.64
CA VAL A 368 -13.66 6.92 3.78
C VAL A 368 -14.89 6.49 4.60
N SER A 369 -14.70 6.13 5.87
CA SER A 369 -15.76 5.66 6.76
C SER A 369 -16.40 6.76 7.61
N ALA A 370 -15.81 7.96 7.66
CA ALA A 370 -16.23 9.03 8.56
C ALA A 370 -17.51 9.75 8.11
N GLY A 371 -18.00 9.53 6.89
CA GLY A 371 -19.20 10.17 6.38
C GLY A 371 -19.09 11.70 6.31
N ILE A 372 -17.88 12.21 6.08
CA ILE A 372 -17.60 13.65 6.03
C ILE A 372 -18.33 14.24 4.81
N THR A 373 -19.07 15.33 5.03
CA THR A 373 -19.79 16.07 4.00
C THR A 373 -19.29 17.51 3.99
N LEU A 374 -19.17 18.09 2.80
CA LEU A 374 -18.84 19.51 2.60
C LEU A 374 -20.13 20.33 2.76
N ASP A 375 -20.01 21.57 3.23
CA ASP A 375 -21.13 22.51 3.36
C ASP A 375 -21.65 22.96 1.97
N ASP A 376 -20.72 23.10 1.01
CA ASP A 376 -21.06 23.30 -0.40
C ASP A 376 -21.70 22.04 -0.99
N ARG A 377 -23.02 22.09 -1.19
CA ARG A 377 -23.83 20.99 -1.77
C ARG A 377 -23.39 20.55 -3.16
N THR A 378 -22.63 21.39 -3.88
CA THR A 378 -22.12 21.08 -5.22
C THR A 378 -20.72 20.50 -5.19
N ALA A 379 -20.01 20.62 -4.07
CA ALA A 379 -18.68 20.09 -3.90
C ALA A 379 -18.72 18.60 -3.52
N THR A 380 -17.88 17.81 -4.16
CA THR A 380 -17.73 16.38 -3.86
C THR A 380 -16.38 16.11 -3.22
N LEU A 381 -16.39 15.40 -2.10
CA LEU A 381 -15.18 14.87 -1.52
C LEU A 381 -14.75 13.62 -2.29
N GLU A 382 -13.55 13.65 -2.86
CA GLU A 382 -12.93 12.47 -3.42
C GLU A 382 -11.85 11.92 -2.47
N PHE A 383 -11.66 10.60 -2.52
CA PHE A 383 -10.61 9.93 -1.77
C PHE A 383 -9.63 9.27 -2.74
N PRO A 384 -8.34 9.18 -2.40
CA PRO A 384 -7.39 8.46 -3.23
C PRO A 384 -7.90 7.05 -3.53
N ARG A 385 -7.93 6.67 -4.81
CA ARG A 385 -8.44 5.36 -5.21
C ARG A 385 -7.49 4.27 -4.74
N VAL A 386 -8.05 3.22 -4.15
CA VAL A 386 -7.32 1.97 -3.86
C VAL A 386 -7.66 0.96 -4.93
N ASN A 387 -6.64 0.43 -5.58
CA ASN A 387 -6.79 -0.70 -6.49
C ASN A 387 -5.56 -1.59 -6.32
N ARG A 388 -5.74 -2.76 -5.70
CA ARG A 388 -4.72 -3.79 -5.51
C ARG A 388 -5.02 -4.99 -6.39
N ALA A 389 -4.81 -4.88 -7.69
CA ALA A 389 -5.05 -5.97 -8.65
C ALA A 389 -4.34 -7.27 -8.26
N TRP A 390 -3.24 -7.23 -7.52
CA TRP A 390 -2.58 -8.43 -6.99
C TRP A 390 -3.38 -9.21 -5.93
N THR A 391 -4.43 -8.63 -5.33
CA THR A 391 -5.39 -9.37 -4.49
C THR A 391 -6.54 -9.97 -5.31
N GLN A 392 -6.75 -9.48 -6.53
CA GLN A 392 -7.95 -9.75 -7.34
C GLN A 392 -8.22 -11.24 -7.45
N GLY A 393 -9.43 -11.65 -7.08
CA GLY A 393 -9.96 -12.97 -7.39
C GLY A 393 -11.19 -12.82 -8.25
N ASN A 394 -11.28 -13.59 -9.33
CA ASN A 394 -12.55 -13.75 -10.02
C ASN A 394 -13.52 -14.43 -9.05
N SER A 395 -14.40 -13.66 -8.42
CA SER A 395 -15.51 -14.22 -7.65
C SER A 395 -16.57 -14.68 -8.64
N SER A 396 -16.71 -15.99 -8.82
CA SER A 396 -17.92 -16.56 -9.40
C SER A 396 -19.07 -16.41 -8.40
N SER A 397 -20.27 -16.13 -8.89
CA SER A 397 -21.50 -16.30 -8.10
C SER A 397 -21.79 -17.80 -7.97
N GLY A 398 -20.97 -18.49 -7.19
CA GLY A 398 -21.19 -19.89 -6.88
C GLY A 398 -22.51 -20.07 -6.14
N GLY A 399 -23.28 -21.08 -6.54
CA GLY A 399 -24.49 -21.48 -5.82
C GLY A 399 -24.18 -21.78 -4.36
N GLY A 400 -25.13 -21.48 -3.49
CA GLY A 400 -25.04 -21.72 -2.05
C GLY A 400 -26.21 -22.53 -1.55
N VAL A 401 -25.99 -23.29 -0.48
CA VAL A 401 -27.02 -24.10 0.16
C VAL A 401 -27.19 -23.63 1.60
N THR A 402 -28.43 -23.53 2.07
CA THR A 402 -28.73 -23.34 3.49
C THR A 402 -29.57 -24.50 3.98
N GLY A 403 -29.17 -25.12 5.08
CA GLY A 403 -29.93 -26.24 5.64
C GLY A 403 -29.40 -26.73 6.98
N ALA A 404 -30.24 -27.48 7.69
CA ALA A 404 -29.83 -28.19 8.90
C ALA A 404 -28.96 -29.39 8.53
N VAL A 405 -27.85 -29.59 9.25
CA VAL A 405 -26.91 -30.68 9.03
C VAL A 405 -27.49 -31.97 9.61
N ALA A 406 -27.54 -33.03 8.81
CA ALA A 406 -27.82 -34.39 9.27
C ALA A 406 -26.55 -35.12 9.67
N LYS A 407 -25.49 -34.99 8.87
CA LYS A 407 -24.22 -35.70 9.05
C LYS A 407 -23.08 -34.90 8.44
N VAL A 408 -21.91 -34.96 9.08
CA VAL A 408 -20.65 -34.46 8.53
C VAL A 408 -19.66 -35.63 8.52
N THR A 409 -18.96 -35.82 7.40
CA THR A 409 -17.88 -36.81 7.30
C THR A 409 -16.66 -36.14 6.69
N VAL A 410 -15.51 -36.27 7.35
CA VAL A 410 -14.25 -35.65 6.91
C VAL A 410 -13.34 -36.73 6.34
N THR A 411 -12.78 -36.49 5.16
CA THR A 411 -11.83 -37.39 4.49
C THR A 411 -10.74 -36.54 3.84
N GLY A 412 -9.57 -36.50 4.48
CA GLY A 412 -8.50 -35.57 4.10
C GLY A 412 -8.96 -34.12 4.19
N ASP A 413 -8.75 -33.36 3.12
CA ASP A 413 -9.09 -31.93 3.03
C ASP A 413 -10.55 -31.66 2.64
N ILE A 414 -11.39 -32.71 2.53
CA ILE A 414 -12.79 -32.59 2.12
C ILE A 414 -13.70 -33.00 3.28
N ALA A 415 -14.67 -32.14 3.59
CA ALA A 415 -15.82 -32.49 4.43
C ALA A 415 -17.06 -32.64 3.55
N THR A 416 -17.76 -33.77 3.71
CA THR A 416 -19.06 -34.02 3.08
C THR A 416 -20.17 -33.74 4.09
N ILE A 417 -21.08 -32.83 3.74
CA ILE A 417 -22.22 -32.41 4.54
C ILE A 417 -23.49 -32.98 3.93
N GLU A 418 -24.15 -33.84 4.69
CA GLU A 418 -25.51 -34.29 4.39
C GLU A 418 -26.50 -33.40 5.15
N PHE A 419 -27.54 -32.96 4.47
CA PHE A 419 -28.56 -32.09 5.04
C PHE A 419 -29.78 -32.90 5.51
N ALA A 420 -30.34 -32.51 6.64
CA ALA A 420 -31.59 -33.07 7.14
C ALA A 420 -32.72 -32.72 6.18
N LYS A 421 -33.56 -33.72 5.84
CA LYS A 421 -34.73 -33.49 5.01
C LYS A 421 -35.77 -32.71 5.82
N ALA A 422 -36.04 -31.47 5.40
CA ALA A 422 -37.10 -30.67 5.98
C ALA A 422 -38.38 -30.86 5.17
N LYS A 423 -39.50 -31.11 5.85
CA LYS A 423 -40.82 -31.01 5.22
C LYS A 423 -41.19 -29.54 5.17
N VAL A 424 -41.31 -28.97 3.98
CA VAL A 424 -41.80 -27.60 3.79
C VAL A 424 -43.11 -27.68 3.04
N THR A 425 -44.10 -27.03 3.61
CA THR A 425 -45.40 -26.85 2.99
C THR A 425 -45.29 -25.69 2.01
N GLN A 426 -45.47 -25.97 0.72
CA GLN A 426 -45.38 -24.99 -0.34
C GLN A 426 -46.72 -24.93 -1.06
N THR A 427 -47.12 -23.71 -1.41
CA THR A 427 -48.22 -23.52 -2.35
C THR A 427 -47.65 -23.73 -3.75
N VAL A 428 -48.07 -24.81 -4.39
CA VAL A 428 -47.69 -25.16 -5.76
C VAL A 428 -48.89 -25.02 -6.67
N CYS A 429 -48.64 -24.78 -7.95
CA CYS A 429 -49.73 -24.74 -8.92
C CYS A 429 -50.27 -26.15 -9.17
N ASP A 430 -51.54 -26.38 -8.83
CA ASP A 430 -52.28 -27.61 -9.11
C ASP A 430 -52.77 -27.63 -10.56
N LYS A 431 -53.27 -26.48 -11.03
CA LYS A 431 -53.71 -26.28 -12.41
C LYS A 431 -53.31 -24.90 -12.89
N GLY A 432 -52.80 -24.82 -14.10
CA GLY A 432 -52.43 -23.57 -14.75
C GLY A 432 -52.25 -23.78 -16.25
N HIS A 433 -52.03 -22.69 -16.98
CA HIS A 433 -51.78 -22.71 -18.42
C HIS A 433 -50.76 -21.65 -18.79
N TYR A 434 -50.02 -21.89 -19.88
CA TYR A 434 -49.17 -20.88 -20.47
C TYR A 434 -50.04 -19.91 -21.29
N THR A 435 -49.74 -18.62 -21.20
CA THR A 435 -50.36 -17.60 -22.07
C THR A 435 -49.48 -17.38 -23.31
N ASN A 436 -49.95 -16.57 -24.25
CA ASN A 436 -49.14 -16.17 -25.41
C ASN A 436 -48.16 -15.02 -25.10
N ARG A 437 -48.08 -14.56 -23.85
CA ARG A 437 -47.18 -13.48 -23.43
C ARG A 437 -45.78 -14.02 -23.20
N VAL A 438 -44.80 -13.48 -23.92
CA VAL A 438 -43.37 -13.79 -23.70
C VAL A 438 -42.86 -13.02 -22.48
N ILE A 439 -42.24 -13.72 -21.53
CA ILE A 439 -41.65 -13.11 -20.31
C ILE A 439 -40.13 -13.10 -20.34
N GLN A 440 -39.51 -14.01 -21.08
CA GLN A 440 -38.06 -14.09 -21.20
C GLN A 440 -37.67 -14.79 -22.50
N LEU A 441 -36.60 -14.30 -23.15
CA LEU A 441 -35.85 -15.07 -24.14
C LEU A 441 -34.59 -15.61 -23.46
N ARG A 442 -34.41 -16.92 -23.44
CA ARG A 442 -33.23 -17.57 -22.83
C ARG A 442 -32.01 -17.44 -23.75
N GLN A 443 -30.81 -17.63 -23.18
CA GLN A 443 -29.55 -17.58 -23.93
C GLN A 443 -29.43 -18.65 -25.02
N ASP A 444 -30.18 -19.74 -24.92
CA ASP A 444 -30.29 -20.81 -25.93
C ASP A 444 -31.29 -20.46 -27.06
N GLY A 445 -31.87 -19.26 -27.06
CA GLY A 445 -32.87 -18.82 -28.03
C GLY A 445 -34.29 -19.29 -27.71
N ALA A 446 -34.52 -20.04 -26.63
CA ALA A 446 -35.85 -20.49 -26.25
C ALA A 446 -36.71 -19.35 -25.70
N VAL A 447 -37.94 -19.25 -26.19
CA VAL A 447 -38.95 -18.29 -25.71
C VAL A 447 -39.65 -18.88 -24.48
N VAL A 448 -39.62 -18.17 -23.36
CA VAL A 448 -40.35 -18.53 -22.14
C VAL A 448 -41.62 -17.70 -22.10
N TYR A 449 -42.75 -18.40 -22.10
CA TYR A 449 -44.08 -17.81 -21.99
C TYR A 449 -44.52 -17.70 -20.53
N GLU A 450 -45.35 -16.70 -20.23
CA GLU A 450 -45.97 -16.51 -18.92
C GLU A 450 -46.82 -17.73 -18.56
N TYR A 451 -46.64 -18.26 -17.35
CA TYR A 451 -47.47 -19.33 -16.81
C TYR A 451 -48.44 -18.76 -15.78
N VAL A 452 -49.75 -18.88 -16.05
CA VAL A 452 -50.79 -18.42 -15.12
C VAL A 452 -51.31 -19.61 -14.34
N CYS A 453 -51.15 -19.56 -13.01
CA CYS A 453 -51.74 -20.53 -12.12
C CYS A 453 -53.21 -20.23 -11.90
N THR A 454 -54.10 -21.17 -12.25
CA THR A 454 -55.55 -21.03 -12.11
C THR A 454 -56.09 -21.73 -10.86
N LYS A 455 -55.33 -22.67 -10.29
CA LYS A 455 -55.65 -23.31 -9.01
C LYS A 455 -54.36 -23.67 -8.28
N GLU A 456 -54.25 -23.22 -7.05
CA GLU A 456 -53.16 -23.58 -6.15
C GLU A 456 -53.54 -24.78 -5.29
N ARG A 457 -52.54 -25.58 -4.92
CA ARG A 457 -52.65 -26.56 -3.84
C ARG A 457 -51.49 -26.41 -2.90
N THR A 458 -51.73 -26.73 -1.65
CA THR A 458 -50.69 -26.82 -0.63
C THR A 458 -50.14 -28.23 -0.63
N GLU A 459 -48.86 -28.38 -0.96
CA GLU A 459 -48.16 -29.67 -0.91
C GLU A 459 -47.02 -29.61 0.09
N THR A 460 -46.89 -30.66 0.90
CA THR A 460 -45.73 -30.83 1.78
C THR A 460 -44.66 -31.57 1.00
N ILE A 461 -43.65 -30.84 0.52
CA ILE A 461 -42.51 -31.45 -0.16
C ILE A 461 -41.33 -31.55 0.79
N LEU A 462 -40.50 -32.58 0.59
CA LEU A 462 -39.22 -32.68 1.28
C LEU A 462 -38.24 -31.74 0.57
N VAL A 463 -37.91 -30.63 1.22
CA VAL A 463 -36.84 -29.74 0.78
C VAL A 463 -35.57 -30.21 1.44
N ALA A 464 -34.73 -30.85 0.65
CA ALA A 464 -33.33 -31.07 0.96
C ALA A 464 -32.53 -30.77 -0.30
N PRO A 465 -31.29 -30.27 -0.16
CA PRO A 465 -30.31 -30.35 -1.22
C PRO A 465 -30.27 -31.78 -1.77
N SER A 466 -30.35 -31.92 -3.09
CA SER A 466 -30.51 -33.21 -3.76
C SER A 466 -29.30 -34.13 -3.61
N ALA A 467 -28.15 -33.59 -3.21
CA ALA A 467 -26.92 -34.34 -2.98
C ALA A 467 -26.18 -33.81 -1.73
N PRO A 468 -25.34 -34.64 -1.09
CA PRO A 468 -24.38 -34.18 -0.09
C PRO A 468 -23.47 -33.11 -0.68
N LEU A 469 -23.19 -32.07 0.09
CA LEU A 469 -22.31 -30.99 -0.32
C LEU A 469 -20.88 -31.28 0.11
N LYS A 470 -19.92 -31.09 -0.79
CA LYS A 470 -18.49 -31.16 -0.48
C LYS A 470 -17.95 -29.76 -0.22
N VAL A 471 -17.32 -29.57 0.93
CA VAL A 471 -16.64 -28.32 1.31
C VAL A 471 -15.22 -28.63 1.75
N ASN A 472 -14.36 -27.62 1.81
CA ASN A 472 -13.04 -27.78 2.39
C ASN A 472 -13.18 -28.07 3.91
N ALA A 473 -12.51 -29.13 4.38
CA ALA A 473 -12.59 -29.61 5.75
C ALA A 473 -12.23 -28.53 6.79
N ARG A 474 -11.39 -27.56 6.41
CA ARG A 474 -10.99 -26.44 7.29
C ARG A 474 -12.17 -25.59 7.76
N TYR A 475 -13.28 -25.56 7.02
CA TYR A 475 -14.49 -24.83 7.39
C TYR A 475 -15.50 -25.65 8.21
N ALA A 476 -15.37 -26.99 8.22
CA ALA A 476 -16.32 -27.88 8.90
C ALA A 476 -15.93 -28.18 10.36
N VAL A 477 -14.84 -27.60 10.86
CA VAL A 477 -14.34 -27.85 12.23
C VAL A 477 -15.33 -27.38 13.27
N GLY A 478 -15.96 -28.31 14.00
CA GLY A 478 -16.96 -28.02 15.03
C GLY A 478 -18.41 -28.00 14.53
N VAL A 479 -18.65 -28.29 13.25
CA VAL A 479 -20.01 -28.47 12.71
C VAL A 479 -20.54 -29.84 13.13
N THR A 480 -21.70 -29.87 13.77
CA THR A 480 -22.34 -31.10 14.25
C THR A 480 -23.79 -31.23 13.75
N PRO A 481 -24.38 -32.45 13.78
CA PRO A 481 -25.78 -32.65 13.42
C PRO A 481 -26.75 -31.72 14.17
N GLY A 482 -27.72 -31.17 13.44
CA GLY A 482 -28.74 -30.26 13.96
C GLY A 482 -28.38 -28.77 13.86
N MET A 483 -27.11 -28.41 13.62
CA MET A 483 -26.72 -27.04 13.30
C MET A 483 -27.23 -26.64 11.92
N VAL A 484 -27.49 -25.35 11.70
CA VAL A 484 -27.87 -24.82 10.38
C VAL A 484 -26.65 -24.18 9.74
N VAL A 485 -26.25 -24.68 8.57
CA VAL A 485 -25.12 -24.13 7.83
C VAL A 485 -25.59 -23.42 6.58
N THR A 486 -24.87 -22.37 6.22
CA THR A 486 -25.02 -21.63 4.96
C THR A 486 -23.70 -21.71 4.21
N THR A 487 -23.71 -22.20 2.98
CA THR A 487 -22.51 -22.47 2.19
C THR A 487 -22.49 -21.68 0.89
N ALA A 488 -21.31 -21.56 0.28
CA ALA A 488 -21.10 -21.16 -1.11
C ALA A 488 -19.88 -21.90 -1.64
N GLU A 489 -20.04 -22.56 -2.78
CA GLU A 489 -19.02 -23.45 -3.35
C GLU A 489 -18.48 -24.42 -2.28
N ASP A 490 -17.19 -24.34 -1.98
CA ASP A 490 -16.44 -25.19 -1.06
C ASP A 490 -16.27 -24.58 0.35
N VAL A 491 -17.00 -23.51 0.68
CA VAL A 491 -16.88 -22.78 1.95
C VAL A 491 -18.18 -22.80 2.75
N ILE A 492 -18.06 -22.99 4.06
CA ILE A 492 -19.15 -22.73 5.01
C ILE A 492 -19.07 -21.26 5.45
N LYS A 493 -20.04 -20.45 5.02
CA LYS A 493 -20.12 -19.01 5.31
C LYS A 493 -20.55 -18.76 6.75
N PHE A 494 -21.60 -19.43 7.19
CA PHE A 494 -22.16 -19.28 8.53
C PHE A 494 -22.57 -20.63 9.11
N VAL A 495 -22.45 -20.77 10.43
CA VAL A 495 -23.04 -21.87 11.20
C VAL A 495 -23.88 -21.25 12.31
N HIS A 496 -25.13 -21.68 12.43
CA HIS A 496 -26.03 -21.29 13.50
C HIS A 496 -26.40 -22.50 14.35
N GLY A 497 -26.74 -22.25 15.62
CA GLY A 497 -27.26 -23.27 16.51
C GLY A 497 -28.58 -23.87 16.02
N LYS A 498 -29.01 -24.95 16.69
CA LYS A 498 -30.29 -25.60 16.43
C LYS A 498 -31.43 -24.57 16.51
N GLY A 499 -32.34 -24.62 15.54
CA GLY A 499 -33.50 -23.71 15.49
C GLY A 499 -33.24 -22.32 14.89
N LYS A 500 -32.16 -22.15 14.10
CA LYS A 500 -31.77 -20.86 13.49
C LYS A 500 -31.62 -19.76 14.55
N SER A 501 -30.74 -19.98 15.53
CA SER A 501 -30.30 -18.92 16.45
C SER A 501 -29.99 -17.65 15.65
N ALA A 502 -30.42 -16.48 16.14
CA ALA A 502 -30.15 -15.20 15.49
C ALA A 502 -28.64 -14.84 15.49
N LEU A 503 -27.85 -15.52 16.32
CA LEU A 503 -26.41 -15.32 16.38
C LEU A 503 -25.68 -16.50 15.71
N PRO A 504 -24.73 -16.24 14.80
CA PRO A 504 -23.88 -17.29 14.27
C PRO A 504 -22.97 -17.81 15.38
N LEU A 505 -22.74 -19.12 15.38
CA LEU A 505 -21.70 -19.80 16.14
C LEU A 505 -20.36 -19.77 15.39
N MET A 506 -20.40 -19.62 14.06
CA MET A 506 -19.22 -19.59 13.22
C MET A 506 -19.43 -18.70 12.01
N VAL A 507 -18.38 -18.00 11.60
CA VAL A 507 -18.30 -17.21 10.37
C VAL A 507 -17.05 -17.67 9.60
N ALA A 508 -17.22 -18.16 8.37
CA ALA A 508 -16.13 -18.58 7.49
C ALA A 508 -15.08 -19.50 8.17
N GLY A 509 -15.52 -20.53 8.88
CA GLY A 509 -14.66 -21.49 9.59
C GLY A 509 -14.16 -21.03 10.97
N ALA A 510 -14.38 -19.76 11.35
CA ALA A 510 -13.96 -19.20 12.63
C ALA A 510 -15.12 -19.22 13.64
N GLY A 511 -14.92 -19.85 14.81
CA GLY A 511 -15.93 -19.84 15.87
C GLY A 511 -15.99 -18.47 16.55
N VAL A 512 -17.14 -17.81 16.50
CA VAL A 512 -17.35 -16.47 17.07
C VAL A 512 -18.00 -16.58 18.46
N LYS A 513 -17.73 -15.61 19.33
CA LYS A 513 -18.14 -15.63 20.75
C LYS A 513 -19.24 -14.63 21.08
#